data_AF-A0A4R1UNY7-F1
#
_entry.id   AF-A0A4R1UNY7-F1
#
_cell.length_a   1.000
_cell.length_b   1.000
_cell.length_c   1.000
_cell.angle_alpha   90.00
_cell.angle_beta   90.00
_cell.angle_gamma   90.00
#
_symmetry.space_group_name_H-M   'P 1'
#
loop_
_entity.id
_entity.type
_entity.pdbx_description
1 polymer ?
#
loop_
_entity_poly.entity_id
_entity_poly.type
_entity_poly.pdbx_seq_one_letter_code
_entity_poly.pdbx_strand_id
1 'polypeptide(L)'
;MSLFKRSGYWKDVSPTGMLADFRAVWKEAGQNRWRIAAVSAACTFGVFYMMAMQEGKGPHPPPKVTWISVLPEHQTDAEILASNVANQKRKEAWAAEMAQRDKDVREMYKVIGRYSGMDVDKIAREAEADEAAQKAAEAKRIGTPRLPDGVSLPKYDEQAAAPKATPPGTSAQSQTQQQQ
;
A
#
# COMPACT_ATOMS: atom_id res chain seq x y z
N MET A 1 9.64 -25.50 -64.15
CA MET A 1 8.64 -25.66 -63.07
C MET A 1 8.82 -24.53 -62.07
N SER A 2 7.78 -23.72 -61.86
CA SER A 2 7.81 -22.56 -60.96
C SER A 2 7.70 -23.01 -59.50
N LEU A 3 8.70 -22.69 -58.67
CA LEU A 3 8.87 -23.18 -57.30
C LEU A 3 8.16 -22.36 -56.20
N PHE A 4 7.26 -21.43 -56.55
CA PHE A 4 6.48 -20.67 -55.57
C PHE A 4 4.99 -20.69 -55.90
N LYS A 5 4.23 -21.53 -55.19
CA LYS A 5 2.77 -21.46 -55.17
C LYS A 5 2.37 -20.18 -54.42
N ARG A 6 1.90 -19.16 -55.14
CA ARG A 6 1.27 -17.96 -54.52
C ARG A 6 0.04 -18.41 -53.74
N SER A 7 0.08 -18.34 -52.41
CA SER A 7 -1.05 -18.67 -51.54
C SER A 7 -1.75 -17.38 -51.05
N GLY A 8 -3.09 -17.45 -50.92
CA GLY A 8 -3.92 -16.39 -50.33
C GLY A 8 -3.93 -15.05 -51.08
N TYR A 9 -4.14 -13.94 -50.34
CA TYR A 9 -4.22 -12.54 -50.80
C TYR A 9 -3.10 -12.11 -51.78
N TRP A 10 -1.97 -12.82 -51.82
CA TRP A 10 -0.83 -12.57 -52.70
C TRP A 10 -0.98 -13.11 -54.12
N LYS A 11 -2.09 -13.77 -54.42
CA LYS A 11 -2.38 -14.29 -55.77
C LYS A 11 -2.80 -13.17 -56.73
N ASP A 12 -3.52 -12.16 -56.22
CA ASP A 12 -4.01 -11.01 -56.97
C ASP A 12 -3.10 -9.77 -56.84
N VAL A 13 -2.22 -9.75 -55.82
CA VAL A 13 -1.20 -8.71 -55.66
C VAL A 13 0.03 -9.07 -56.49
N SER A 14 0.24 -8.34 -57.59
CA SER A 14 1.47 -8.43 -58.38
C SER A 14 2.45 -7.32 -57.96
N PRO A 15 3.59 -7.64 -57.29
CA PRO A 15 4.57 -6.64 -56.88
C PRO A 15 5.12 -5.84 -58.07
N THR A 16 5.25 -6.51 -59.21
CA THR A 16 5.65 -5.91 -60.48
C THR A 16 4.60 -4.96 -61.05
N GLY A 17 3.31 -5.26 -60.87
CA GLY A 17 2.20 -4.39 -61.29
C GLY A 17 2.13 -3.12 -60.44
N MET A 18 2.31 -3.22 -59.12
CA MET A 18 2.38 -2.05 -58.22
C MET A 18 3.51 -1.08 -58.61
N LEU A 19 4.70 -1.60 -58.94
CA LEU A 19 5.83 -0.78 -59.38
C LEU A 19 5.58 -0.11 -60.74
N ALA A 20 4.92 -0.82 -61.66
CA ALA A 20 4.57 -0.29 -62.98
C ALA A 20 3.52 0.83 -62.86
N ASP A 21 2.50 0.63 -62.02
CA ASP A 21 1.45 1.61 -61.75
C ASP A 21 2.02 2.85 -61.06
N PHE A 22 2.86 2.66 -60.03
CA PHE A 22 3.60 3.76 -59.40
C PHE A 22 4.45 4.55 -60.40
N ARG A 23 5.12 3.87 -61.35
CA ARG A 23 5.91 4.54 -62.38
C ARG A 23 5.07 5.28 -63.41
N ALA A 24 3.85 4.81 -63.71
CA ALA A 24 2.91 5.53 -64.56
C ALA A 24 2.45 6.82 -63.87
N VAL A 25 1.96 6.74 -62.63
CA VAL A 25 1.55 7.89 -61.81
C VAL A 25 2.71 8.88 -61.60
N TRP A 26 3.93 8.39 -61.38
CA TRP A 26 5.11 9.22 -61.21
C TRP A 26 5.49 10.02 -62.47
N LYS A 27 5.23 9.46 -63.66
CA LYS A 27 5.40 10.18 -64.93
C LYS A 27 4.30 11.23 -65.11
N GLU A 28 3.08 10.92 -64.70
CA GLU A 28 1.89 11.77 -64.83
C GLU A 28 1.89 12.97 -63.87
N ALA A 29 2.56 12.85 -62.72
CA ALA A 29 2.73 13.91 -61.71
C ALA A 29 3.46 15.20 -62.17
N GLY A 30 3.81 15.30 -63.46
CA GLY A 30 4.28 16.55 -64.08
C GLY A 30 5.64 17.04 -63.59
N GLN A 31 5.92 18.33 -63.80
CA GLN A 31 7.24 18.93 -63.57
C GLN A 31 7.58 19.12 -62.09
N ASN A 32 6.56 19.26 -61.23
CA ASN A 32 6.74 19.50 -59.78
C ASN A 32 6.86 18.22 -58.93
N ARG A 33 6.89 17.03 -59.54
CA ARG A 33 6.96 15.73 -58.85
C ARG A 33 8.05 15.64 -57.79
N TRP A 34 9.23 16.19 -58.06
CA TRP A 34 10.36 16.18 -57.11
C TRP A 34 10.15 17.13 -55.93
N ARG A 35 9.45 18.25 -56.12
CA ARG A 35 9.12 19.18 -55.04
C ARG A 35 8.09 18.58 -54.09
N ILE A 36 7.03 18.00 -54.64
CA ILE A 36 5.97 17.38 -53.85
C ILE A 36 6.52 16.17 -53.08
N ALA A 37 7.34 15.34 -53.74
CA ALA A 37 8.00 14.20 -53.10
C ALA A 37 8.99 14.64 -52.00
N ALA A 38 9.74 15.72 -52.21
CA ALA A 38 10.65 16.24 -51.18
C ALA A 38 9.89 16.77 -49.97
N VAL A 39 8.78 17.49 -50.17
CA VAL A 39 7.94 18.01 -49.08
C VAL A 39 7.27 16.88 -48.30
N SER A 40 6.69 15.89 -48.98
CA SER A 40 6.06 14.74 -48.29
C SER A 40 7.07 13.89 -47.53
N ALA A 41 8.25 13.66 -48.11
CA ALA A 41 9.36 13.00 -47.44
C ALA A 41 9.82 13.81 -46.22
N ALA A 42 10.01 15.12 -46.34
CA ALA A 42 10.43 15.97 -45.23
C ALA A 42 9.43 15.96 -44.08
N CYS A 43 8.12 16.00 -44.36
CA CYS A 43 7.09 15.87 -43.33
C CYS A 43 7.19 14.52 -42.60
N THR A 44 7.35 13.42 -43.36
CA THR A 44 7.41 12.06 -42.80
C THR A 44 8.67 11.87 -41.96
N PHE A 45 9.83 12.19 -42.53
CA PHE A 45 11.12 12.08 -41.84
C PHE A 45 11.20 13.05 -40.66
N GLY A 46 10.60 14.23 -40.72
CA GLY A 46 10.56 15.17 -39.60
C GLY A 46 9.87 14.58 -38.37
N VAL A 47 8.72 13.92 -38.55
CA VAL A 47 8.01 13.23 -37.45
C VAL A 47 8.86 12.10 -36.88
N PHE A 48 9.39 11.22 -37.74
CA PHE A 48 10.22 10.10 -37.28
C PHE A 48 11.52 10.56 -36.63
N TYR A 49 12.14 11.63 -37.12
CA TYR A 49 13.34 12.23 -36.54
C TYR A 49 13.07 12.78 -35.14
N MET A 50 11.96 13.50 -34.96
CA MET A 50 11.55 13.99 -33.64
C MET A 50 11.25 12.84 -32.66
N MET A 51 10.64 11.75 -33.14
CA MET A 51 10.43 10.56 -32.31
C MET A 51 11.75 9.86 -31.97
N ALA A 52 12.69 9.77 -32.91
CA ALA A 52 13.99 9.13 -32.70
C ALA A 52 14.89 9.91 -31.73
N MET A 53 14.77 11.24 -31.67
CA MET A 53 15.51 12.08 -30.72
C MET A 53 14.94 12.05 -29.30
N GLN A 54 13.74 11.49 -29.10
CA GLN A 54 13.20 11.31 -27.77
C GLN A 54 13.88 10.11 -27.12
N GLU A 55 14.98 10.37 -26.41
CA GLU A 55 15.54 9.42 -25.48
C GLU A 55 14.52 9.14 -24.39
N GLY A 56 13.94 7.95 -24.40
CA GLY A 56 13.20 7.42 -23.26
C GLY A 56 14.19 7.32 -22.10
N LYS A 57 14.13 8.27 -21.17
CA LYS A 57 14.82 8.13 -19.87
C LYS A 57 14.36 6.79 -19.29
N GLY A 58 15.30 5.84 -19.20
CA GLY A 58 15.08 4.59 -18.49
C GLY A 58 14.54 4.89 -17.08
N PRO A 59 13.81 3.94 -16.47
CA PRO A 59 13.30 4.12 -15.12
C PRO A 59 14.42 4.65 -14.23
N HIS A 60 14.16 5.74 -13.51
CA HIS A 60 15.15 6.30 -12.59
C HIS A 60 15.69 5.18 -11.69
N PRO A 61 17.02 5.03 -11.53
CA PRO A 61 17.58 4.02 -10.64
C PRO A 61 16.96 4.22 -9.24
N PRO A 62 16.54 3.14 -8.57
CA PRO A 62 15.84 3.26 -7.30
C PRO A 62 16.68 4.06 -6.30
N PRO A 63 16.05 4.93 -5.50
CA PRO A 63 16.77 5.75 -4.54
C PRO A 63 17.52 4.86 -3.54
N LYS A 64 18.73 5.27 -3.16
CA LYS A 64 19.50 4.61 -2.10
C LYS A 64 18.80 4.87 -0.77
N VAL A 65 18.18 3.84 -0.19
CA VAL A 65 17.56 3.91 1.13
C VAL A 65 18.64 3.67 2.20
N THR A 66 18.97 4.70 2.97
CA THR A 66 19.78 4.55 4.19
C THR A 66 18.85 4.23 5.36
N TRP A 67 18.93 3.01 5.86
CA TRP A 67 18.19 2.60 7.05
C TRP A 67 18.89 3.14 8.29
N ILE A 68 18.16 3.92 9.08
CA ILE A 68 18.58 4.35 10.42
C ILE A 68 17.90 3.39 11.39
N SER A 69 18.61 2.36 11.86
CA SER A 69 18.07 1.48 12.90
C SER A 69 18.11 2.22 14.23
N VAL A 70 16.93 2.48 14.80
CA VAL A 70 16.76 3.08 16.12
C VAL A 70 16.68 2.04 17.24
N LEU A 71 16.64 0.76 16.89
CA LEU A 71 16.66 -0.35 17.86
C LEU A 71 18.07 -0.94 17.89
N PRO A 72 18.62 -1.25 19.07
CA PRO A 72 19.93 -1.90 19.16
C PRO A 72 19.84 -3.32 18.59
N GLU A 73 20.74 -3.65 17.64
CA GLU A 73 20.76 -4.96 16.95
C GLU A 73 21.06 -6.15 17.88
N HIS A 74 21.51 -5.89 19.11
CA HIS A 74 21.96 -6.91 20.07
C HIS A 74 21.17 -6.95 21.37
N GLN A 75 19.93 -6.42 21.39
CA GLN A 75 19.05 -6.58 22.56
C GLN A 75 18.72 -8.06 22.75
N THR A 76 18.84 -8.53 23.98
CA THR A 76 18.40 -9.89 24.34
C THR A 76 16.86 -9.96 24.41
N ASP A 77 16.28 -11.15 24.19
CA ASP A 77 14.83 -11.35 24.27
C ASP A 77 14.24 -10.91 25.62
N ALA A 78 15.00 -11.06 26.71
CA ALA A 78 14.61 -10.62 28.04
C ALA A 78 14.49 -9.09 28.14
N GLU A 79 15.41 -8.35 27.52
CA GLU A 79 15.37 -6.87 27.48
C GLU A 79 14.25 -6.36 26.58
N ILE A 80 13.97 -7.07 25.48
CA ILE A 80 12.82 -6.77 24.60
C ILE A 80 11.51 -6.93 25.37
N LEU A 81 11.35 -8.04 26.09
CA LEU A 81 10.16 -8.28 26.91
C LEU A 81 10.01 -7.21 28.01
N ALA A 82 11.10 -6.86 28.70
CA ALA A 82 11.08 -5.81 29.72
C ALA A 82 10.67 -4.44 29.13
N SER A 83 11.22 -4.08 27.97
CA SER A 83 10.87 -2.85 27.24
C SER A 83 9.41 -2.85 26.80
N ASN A 84 8.91 -3.98 26.30
CA ASN A 84 7.51 -4.12 25.89
C ASN A 84 6.55 -3.97 27.06
N VAL A 85 6.84 -4.61 28.20
CA VAL A 85 6.02 -4.48 29.41
C VAL A 85 6.03 -3.04 29.93
N ALA A 86 7.19 -2.38 29.96
CA ALA A 86 7.29 -0.99 30.36
C ALA A 86 6.49 -0.05 29.44
N ASN A 87 6.58 -0.28 28.12
CA ASN A 87 5.82 0.48 27.14
C ASN A 87 4.31 0.21 27.24
N GLN A 88 3.91 -1.03 27.50
CA GLN A 88 2.51 -1.39 27.67
C GLN A 88 1.92 -0.69 28.90
N LYS A 89 2.62 -0.71 30.04
CA LYS A 89 2.21 0.03 31.25
C LYS A 89 2.06 1.52 31.00
N ARG A 90 2.99 2.13 30.25
CA ARG A 90 2.89 3.56 29.87
C ARG A 90 1.68 3.84 28.98
N LYS A 91 1.45 2.99 27.98
CA LYS A 91 0.28 3.09 27.10
C LYS A 91 -1.02 2.96 27.89
N GLU A 92 -1.11 1.99 28.79
CA GLU A 92 -2.28 1.77 29.65
C GLU A 92 -2.52 2.95 30.59
N ALA A 93 -1.47 3.51 31.19
CA ALA A 93 -1.59 4.70 32.03
C ALA A 93 -2.10 5.91 31.25
N TRP A 94 -1.57 6.17 30.05
CA TRP A 94 -2.05 7.24 29.19
C TRP A 94 -3.47 7.01 28.69
N ALA A 95 -3.81 5.78 28.31
CA ALA A 95 -5.16 5.42 27.88
C ALA A 95 -6.17 5.60 29.03
N ALA A 96 -5.78 5.25 30.25
CA ALA A 96 -6.60 5.47 31.43
C ALA A 96 -6.82 6.97 31.69
N GLU A 97 -5.78 7.80 31.60
CA GLU A 97 -5.93 9.25 31.75
C GLU A 97 -6.85 9.82 30.66
N MET A 98 -6.59 9.49 29.38
CA MET A 98 -7.42 9.94 28.26
C MET A 98 -8.88 9.52 28.43
N ALA A 99 -9.14 8.29 28.87
CA ALA A 99 -10.50 7.83 29.13
C ALA A 99 -11.20 8.63 30.24
N GLN A 100 -10.47 9.11 31.25
CA GLN A 100 -11.05 10.02 32.25
C GLN A 100 -11.33 11.40 31.65
N ARG A 101 -10.37 11.98 30.92
CA ARG A 101 -10.58 13.26 30.23
C ARG A 101 -11.78 13.21 29.28
N ASP A 102 -11.91 12.16 28.50
CA ASP A 102 -13.04 11.99 27.58
C ASP A 102 -14.37 11.82 28.31
N LYS A 103 -14.39 11.22 29.50
CA LYS A 103 -15.60 11.16 30.33
C LYS A 103 -15.96 12.54 30.84
N ASP A 104 -14.99 13.29 31.36
CA ASP A 104 -15.20 14.65 31.87
C ASP A 104 -15.71 15.59 30.77
N VAL A 105 -15.09 15.53 29.59
CA VAL A 105 -15.50 16.30 28.41
C VAL A 105 -16.92 15.92 28.00
N ARG A 106 -17.24 14.63 27.89
CA ARG A 106 -18.60 14.18 27.56
C ARG A 106 -19.62 14.65 28.57
N GLU A 107 -19.33 14.57 29.86
CA GLU A 107 -20.25 15.02 30.91
C GLU A 107 -20.47 16.53 30.85
N MET A 108 -19.40 17.31 30.66
CA MET A 108 -19.50 18.77 30.48
C MET A 108 -20.40 19.13 29.29
N TYR A 109 -20.25 18.45 28.15
CA TYR A 109 -21.10 18.67 26.99
C TYR A 109 -22.56 18.25 27.21
N LYS A 110 -22.80 17.15 27.95
CA LYS A 110 -24.17 16.75 28.34
C LYS A 110 -24.85 17.81 29.19
N VAL A 111 -24.12 18.38 30.15
CA VAL A 111 -24.62 19.45 31.01
C VAL A 111 -24.98 20.69 30.17
N ILE A 112 -24.08 21.15 29.29
CA ILE A 112 -24.34 22.29 28.39
C ILE A 112 -25.55 22.03 27.48
N GLY A 113 -25.68 20.81 26.93
CA GLY A 113 -26.81 20.42 26.09
C GLY A 113 -28.14 20.47 26.84
N ARG A 114 -28.16 19.94 28.07
CA ARG A 114 -29.35 20.00 28.95
C ARG A 114 -29.76 21.44 29.27
N TYR A 115 -28.79 22.30 29.60
CA TYR A 115 -29.07 23.73 29.83
C TYR A 115 -29.56 24.47 28.57
N SER A 116 -29.11 24.06 27.39
CA SER A 116 -29.55 24.62 26.11
C SER A 116 -30.94 24.11 25.67
N GLY A 117 -31.61 23.29 26.49
CA GLY A 117 -32.93 22.74 26.17
C GLY A 117 -32.91 21.51 25.26
N MET A 118 -31.76 20.87 25.06
CA MET A 118 -31.62 19.66 24.25
C MET A 118 -31.83 18.40 25.11
N ASP A 119 -32.60 17.43 24.61
CA ASP A 119 -32.77 16.11 25.25
C ASP A 119 -31.59 15.19 24.92
N VAL A 120 -30.52 15.35 25.69
CA VAL A 120 -29.26 14.62 25.49
C VAL A 120 -29.40 13.11 25.77
N ASP A 121 -30.32 12.71 26.65
CA ASP A 121 -30.52 11.31 27.02
C ASP A 121 -31.27 10.55 25.92
N LYS A 122 -32.23 11.19 25.24
CA LYS A 122 -32.85 10.65 24.03
C LYS A 122 -31.85 10.51 22.89
N ILE A 123 -31.03 11.55 22.65
CA ILE A 123 -30.01 11.54 21.59
C ILE A 123 -28.97 10.44 21.84
N ALA A 124 -28.51 10.27 23.08
CA ALA A 124 -27.56 9.21 23.41
C ALA A 124 -28.13 7.80 23.13
N ARG A 125 -29.40 7.59 23.48
CA ARG A 125 -30.08 6.30 23.25
C ARG A 125 -30.28 6.00 21.76
N GLU A 126 -30.63 7.00 20.97
CA GLU A 126 -30.75 6.88 19.51
C GLU A 126 -29.38 6.61 18.87
N ALA A 127 -28.33 7.32 19.30
CA ALA A 127 -26.97 7.09 18.82
C ALA A 127 -26.45 5.68 19.16
N GLU A 128 -26.70 5.17 20.36
CA GLU A 128 -26.32 3.79 20.73
C GLU A 128 -27.04 2.73 19.87
N ALA A 129 -28.33 2.95 19.58
CA ALA A 129 -29.12 2.07 18.72
C ALA A 129 -28.59 2.08 17.28
N ASP A 130 -28.27 3.27 16.75
CA ASP A 130 -27.71 3.44 15.42
C ASP A 130 -26.30 2.84 15.31
N GLU A 131 -25.44 3.04 16.30
CA GLU A 131 -24.12 2.41 16.36
C GLU A 131 -24.20 0.88 16.41
N ALA A 132 -25.13 0.33 17.21
CA ALA A 132 -25.33 -1.10 17.29
C ALA A 132 -25.83 -1.68 15.96
N ALA A 133 -26.75 -0.99 15.28
CA ALA A 133 -27.23 -1.37 13.96
C ALA A 133 -26.11 -1.31 12.90
N GLN A 134 -25.28 -0.27 12.94
CA GLN A 134 -24.12 -0.13 12.04
C GLN A 134 -23.09 -1.21 12.28
N LYS A 135 -22.70 -1.49 13.54
CA LYS A 135 -21.76 -2.56 13.88
C LYS A 135 -22.29 -3.94 13.44
N ALA A 136 -23.60 -4.19 13.62
CA ALA A 136 -24.21 -5.44 13.15
C ALA A 136 -24.24 -5.55 11.62
N ALA A 137 -24.49 -4.44 10.91
CA ALA A 137 -24.43 -4.40 9.45
C ALA A 137 -23.00 -4.59 8.95
N GLU A 138 -22.01 -3.96 9.58
CA GLU A 138 -20.60 -4.07 9.24
C GLU A 138 -20.05 -5.47 9.52
N ALA A 139 -20.39 -6.09 10.66
CA ALA A 139 -20.04 -7.48 10.94
C ALA A 139 -20.61 -8.45 9.88
N LYS A 140 -21.82 -8.20 9.38
CA LYS A 140 -22.40 -8.97 8.26
C LYS A 140 -21.67 -8.73 6.93
N ARG A 141 -21.13 -7.53 6.70
CA ARG A 141 -20.38 -7.17 5.47
C ARG A 141 -18.96 -7.73 5.49
N ILE A 142 -18.27 -7.66 6.62
CA ILE A 142 -16.90 -8.16 6.79
C ILE A 142 -16.90 -9.70 6.83
N GLY A 143 -18.00 -10.31 7.28
CA GLY A 143 -18.06 -11.75 7.50
C GLY A 143 -17.18 -12.19 8.66
N THR A 144 -17.18 -13.48 8.99
CA THR A 144 -16.26 -14.01 10.02
C THR A 144 -14.83 -13.88 9.50
N PRO A 145 -13.88 -13.27 10.25
CA PRO A 145 -12.48 -13.24 9.86
C PRO A 145 -12.00 -14.67 9.68
N ARG A 146 -11.81 -15.09 8.43
CA ARG A 146 -11.32 -16.43 8.09
C ARG A 146 -9.84 -16.32 7.87
N LEU A 147 -9.04 -17.00 8.71
CA LEU A 147 -7.64 -17.21 8.40
C LEU A 147 -7.52 -17.99 7.08
N PRO A 148 -6.48 -17.76 6.26
CA PRO A 148 -6.21 -18.59 5.09
C PRO A 148 -6.22 -20.07 5.47
N ASP A 149 -6.83 -20.92 4.65
CA ASP A 149 -6.96 -22.34 4.95
C ASP A 149 -5.57 -22.95 5.24
N GLY A 150 -5.38 -23.51 6.44
CA GLY A 150 -4.12 -24.10 6.90
C GLY A 150 -3.32 -23.28 7.93
N VAL A 151 -3.75 -22.06 8.28
CA VAL A 151 -3.09 -21.24 9.31
C VAL A 151 -3.96 -21.16 10.57
N SER A 152 -3.43 -21.60 11.71
CA SER A 152 -4.01 -21.34 13.03
C SER A 152 -3.23 -20.23 13.73
N LEU A 153 -3.92 -19.40 14.52
CA LEU A 153 -3.24 -18.45 15.39
C LEU A 153 -2.42 -19.23 16.43
N PRO A 154 -1.18 -18.81 16.74
CA PRO A 154 -0.43 -19.38 17.85
C PRO A 154 -1.26 -19.21 19.11
N LYS A 155 -1.56 -20.32 19.79
CA LYS A 155 -2.16 -20.29 21.11
C LYS A 155 -1.09 -19.81 22.08
N TYR A 156 -1.25 -18.59 22.56
CA TYR A 156 -0.46 -18.11 23.69
C TYR A 156 -1.10 -18.69 24.96
N ASP A 157 -0.33 -19.45 25.73
CA ASP A 157 -0.76 -19.95 27.02
C ASP A 157 -0.92 -18.77 27.98
N GLU A 158 -2.16 -18.38 28.22
CA GLU A 158 -2.55 -17.27 29.11
C GLU A 158 -1.99 -17.45 30.53
N GLN A 159 -1.63 -18.68 30.90
CA GLN A 159 -1.04 -19.07 32.18
C GLN A 159 0.43 -18.63 32.36
N ALA A 160 1.15 -18.29 31.28
CA ALA A 160 2.50 -17.73 31.40
C ALA A 160 2.51 -16.20 31.56
N ALA A 161 1.39 -15.52 31.25
CA ALA A 161 1.27 -14.06 31.32
C ALA A 161 0.82 -13.53 32.70
N ALA A 162 0.40 -14.41 33.61
CA ALA A 162 0.19 -14.02 35.01
C ALA A 162 1.56 -13.80 35.68
N PRO A 163 1.90 -12.57 36.14
CA PRO A 163 3.09 -12.39 36.93
C PRO A 163 2.93 -13.24 38.20
N LYS A 164 3.79 -14.25 38.39
CA LYS A 164 3.92 -14.92 39.68
C LYS A 164 4.28 -13.82 40.68
N ALA A 165 3.31 -13.40 41.50
CA ALA A 165 3.54 -12.48 42.60
C ALA A 165 4.59 -13.11 43.51
N THR A 166 5.82 -12.62 43.42
CA THR A 166 6.86 -13.00 44.37
C THR A 166 6.56 -12.24 45.66
N PRO A 167 6.30 -12.91 46.79
CA PRO A 167 6.07 -12.21 48.05
C PRO A 167 7.36 -11.49 48.50
N PRO A 168 7.25 -10.36 49.21
CA PRO A 168 8.42 -9.61 49.64
C PRO A 168 9.11 -10.33 50.79
N GLY A 169 10.41 -10.59 50.63
CA GLY A 169 11.31 -10.95 51.71
C GLY A 169 11.61 -12.45 51.83
N THR A 170 12.80 -12.86 51.39
CA THR A 170 13.67 -13.77 52.15
C THR A 170 15.11 -13.58 51.63
N SER A 171 15.96 -13.20 52.56
CA SER A 171 17.40 -12.98 52.50
C SER A 171 18.22 -14.20 52.05
N ALA A 172 19.24 -13.97 51.22
CA ALA A 172 20.46 -14.77 51.10
C ALA A 172 21.54 -13.84 50.50
N GLN A 173 22.50 -13.25 51.22
CA GLN A 173 23.57 -13.88 51.99
C GLN A 173 24.07 -15.18 51.36
N SER A 174 24.95 -15.06 50.36
CA SER A 174 26.12 -15.94 50.14
C SER A 174 26.77 -15.61 48.80
N GLN A 175 27.86 -14.82 48.83
CA GLN A 175 28.98 -14.88 47.88
C GLN A 175 30.01 -13.79 48.21
N THR A 176 30.78 -14.01 49.28
CA THR A 176 32.07 -13.34 49.49
C THR A 176 33.01 -14.31 50.20
N GLN A 177 33.33 -15.41 49.53
CA GLN A 177 34.41 -16.31 49.92
C GLN A 177 34.84 -17.08 48.66
N GLN A 178 35.75 -16.47 47.89
CA GLN A 178 36.75 -17.14 47.05
C GLN A 178 37.57 -16.05 46.36
N GLN A 179 38.50 -15.48 47.12
CA GLN A 179 39.72 -14.84 46.63
C GLN A 179 40.71 -14.78 47.80
N GLN A 180 41.24 -15.96 48.16
CA GLN A 180 42.59 -16.18 48.68
C GLN A 180 43.02 -17.57 48.22
#